data_AF-A0A947F3V1-F1
#
_entry.id   AF-A0A947F3V1-F1
#
_cell.length_a   1.000
_cell.length_b   1.000
_cell.length_c   1.000
_cell.angle_alpha   90.00
_cell.angle_beta   90.00
_cell.angle_gamma   90.00
#
_symmetry.space_group_name_H-M   'P 1'
#
loop_
_entity.id
_entity.type
_entity.pdbx_description
1 polymer ?
#
loop_
_entity_poly.entity_id
_entity_poly.type
_entity_poly.pdbx_seq_one_letter_code
_entity_poly.pdbx_strand_id
1 'polypeptide(L)'
;MGLFDFLKTKDIVPYEKIYEELNAFTEASLAMPKMNNPFLLDDKSKHPMIFGYFTGVMDHIAKVYQLSEKDRLKIYKKYLSKNFTNNDEEYTQELVQFSANIRETDEGCHYALRGKLAMKKWVAGGPMAAYAPMGLIKILND
;
A
#
# COMPACT_ATOMS: atom_id res chain seq x y z
N MET A 1 37.93 -20.25 -7.71
CA MET A 1 36.59 -19.67 -7.47
C MET A 1 36.70 -18.78 -6.25
N GLY A 2 36.39 -17.50 -6.38
CA GLY A 2 36.79 -16.49 -5.40
C GLY A 2 35.83 -16.42 -4.21
N LEU A 3 36.37 -16.08 -3.04
CA LEU A 3 35.65 -15.91 -1.75
C LEU A 3 34.53 -14.84 -1.76
N PHE A 4 34.29 -14.19 -2.90
CA PHE A 4 33.36 -13.09 -3.09
C PHE A 4 32.28 -13.36 -4.14
N ASP A 5 32.18 -14.57 -4.69
CA ASP A 5 31.12 -14.92 -5.65
C ASP A 5 29.71 -14.93 -5.00
N PHE A 6 29.60 -14.91 -3.66
CA PHE A 6 28.32 -14.74 -2.95
C PHE A 6 27.79 -13.28 -2.94
N LEU A 7 28.61 -12.28 -3.29
CA LEU A 7 28.20 -10.87 -3.38
C LEU A 7 27.51 -10.52 -4.72
N LYS A 8 27.31 -11.50 -5.61
CA LYS A 8 26.87 -11.27 -7.00
C LYS A 8 25.41 -11.61 -7.31
N THR A 9 24.55 -11.76 -6.31
CA THR A 9 23.13 -11.49 -6.52
C THR A 9 22.81 -10.19 -5.81
N LYS A 10 22.96 -9.06 -6.52
CA LYS A 10 22.09 -7.92 -6.23
C LYS A 10 20.69 -8.52 -6.27
N ASP A 11 20.03 -8.67 -5.13
CA ASP A 11 18.60 -8.91 -5.10
C ASP A 11 17.98 -7.75 -5.88
N ILE A 12 17.70 -7.99 -7.16
CA ILE A 12 17.03 -7.02 -8.00
C ILE A 12 15.64 -6.95 -7.41
N VAL A 13 15.35 -5.86 -6.72
CA VAL A 13 14.01 -5.57 -6.20
C VAL A 13 13.01 -5.84 -7.33
N PRO A 14 12.08 -6.81 -7.17
CA PRO A 14 11.20 -7.22 -8.25
C PRO A 14 10.05 -6.22 -8.40
N TYR A 15 10.39 -5.01 -8.85
CA TYR A 15 9.47 -3.88 -8.88
C TYR A 15 8.20 -4.19 -9.67
N GLU A 16 8.31 -4.89 -10.81
CA GLU A 16 7.16 -5.27 -11.63
C GLU A 16 6.17 -6.13 -10.84
N LYS A 17 6.66 -7.21 -10.22
CA LYS A 17 5.85 -8.08 -9.37
C LYS A 17 5.20 -7.31 -8.21
N ILE A 18 5.94 -6.42 -7.55
CA ILE A 18 5.39 -5.59 -6.47
C ILE A 18 4.28 -4.68 -6.99
N TYR A 19 4.47 -4.06 -8.16
CA TYR A 19 3.46 -3.20 -8.76
C TYR A 19 2.23 -3.98 -9.20
N GLU A 20 2.37 -5.18 -9.76
CA GLU A 20 1.27 -6.07 -10.11
C GLU A 20 0.46 -6.48 -8.87
N GLU A 21 1.16 -6.88 -7.80
CA GLU A 21 0.54 -7.31 -6.55
C GLU A 21 -0.23 -6.16 -5.88
N LEU A 22 0.36 -4.96 -5.83
CA LEU A 22 -0.29 -3.75 -5.35
C LEU A 22 -1.47 -3.36 -6.25
N ASN A 23 -1.32 -3.41 -7.57
CA ASN A 23 -2.39 -3.04 -8.50
C ASN A 23 -3.58 -4.00 -8.38
N ALA A 24 -3.33 -5.31 -8.31
CA ALA A 24 -4.37 -6.32 -8.10
C ALA A 24 -5.08 -6.15 -6.74
N PHE A 25 -4.32 -5.89 -5.67
CA PHE A 25 -4.90 -5.64 -4.35
C PHE A 25 -5.75 -4.36 -4.33
N THR A 26 -5.25 -3.28 -4.93
CA THR A 26 -5.95 -2.01 -5.07
C THR A 26 -7.20 -2.20 -5.91
N GLU A 27 -7.12 -2.80 -7.08
CA GLU A 27 -8.28 -3.12 -7.90
C GLU A 27 -9.29 -4.00 -7.14
N ALA A 28 -8.88 -5.03 -6.42
CA ALA A 28 -9.82 -5.85 -5.65
C ALA A 28 -10.46 -5.07 -4.48
N SER A 29 -9.70 -4.20 -3.82
CA SER A 29 -10.19 -3.34 -2.73
C SER A 29 -11.14 -2.26 -3.24
N LEU A 30 -10.96 -1.81 -4.49
CA LEU A 30 -11.68 -0.72 -5.15
C LEU A 30 -12.79 -1.17 -6.12
N ALA A 31 -12.73 -2.39 -6.67
CA ALA A 31 -13.70 -2.93 -7.61
C ALA A 31 -14.96 -3.45 -6.91
N MET A 32 -14.83 -4.06 -5.73
CA MET A 32 -16.01 -4.44 -4.93
C MET A 32 -16.87 -3.24 -4.47
N PRO A 33 -16.31 -2.05 -4.16
CA PRO A 33 -17.09 -0.85 -3.89
C PRO A 33 -17.40 0.00 -5.13
N LYS A 34 -17.33 -0.49 -6.37
CA LYS A 34 -17.70 0.31 -7.58
C LYS A 34 -19.11 0.91 -7.55
N MET A 35 -19.99 0.54 -6.59
CA MET A 35 -21.26 1.21 -6.35
C MET A 35 -21.21 2.39 -5.35
N ASN A 36 -20.11 2.62 -4.61
CA ASN A 36 -19.92 3.66 -3.58
C ASN A 36 -18.44 4.05 -3.38
N ASN A 37 -17.67 4.26 -4.46
CA ASN A 37 -16.21 4.45 -4.38
C ASN A 37 -15.83 5.71 -3.56
N PRO A 38 -15.26 5.58 -2.34
CA PRO A 38 -14.89 6.71 -1.51
C PRO A 38 -13.55 7.36 -1.90
N PHE A 39 -12.83 6.79 -2.86
CA PHE A 39 -11.60 7.38 -3.41
C PHE A 39 -11.89 8.52 -4.40
N LEU A 40 -13.19 8.79 -4.63
CA LEU A 40 -13.72 10.00 -5.27
C LEU A 40 -14.28 11.01 -4.26
N LEU A 41 -14.19 10.74 -2.95
CA LEU A 41 -14.72 11.67 -1.95
C LEU A 41 -13.69 12.76 -1.64
N ASP A 42 -14.09 14.02 -1.82
CA ASP A 42 -13.46 15.22 -1.25
C ASP A 42 -13.48 15.23 0.31
N ASP A 43 -13.88 14.13 0.94
CA ASP A 43 -14.06 14.02 2.37
C ASP A 43 -12.74 13.68 3.09
N LYS A 44 -12.04 14.74 3.48
CA LYS A 44 -10.79 14.68 4.23
C LYS A 44 -10.89 13.91 5.55
N SER A 45 -12.09 13.73 6.12
CA SER A 45 -12.27 12.94 7.35
C SER A 45 -11.93 11.46 7.17
N LYS A 46 -12.01 10.94 5.94
CA LYS A 46 -11.69 9.54 5.61
C LYS A 46 -10.20 9.32 5.28
N HIS A 47 -9.41 10.38 5.26
CA HIS A 47 -8.00 10.29 4.88
C HIS A 47 -7.15 9.46 5.85
N PRO A 48 -7.22 9.63 7.19
CA PRO A 48 -6.45 8.81 8.14
C PRO A 48 -6.67 7.32 7.94
N MET A 49 -7.92 6.97 7.64
CA MET A 49 -8.37 5.63 7.34
C MET A 49 -7.77 5.07 6.04
N ILE A 50 -7.91 5.79 4.93
CA ILE A 50 -7.42 5.37 3.62
C ILE A 50 -5.89 5.27 3.59
N PHE A 51 -5.21 6.35 3.98
CA PHE A 51 -3.75 6.42 3.95
C PHE A 51 -3.13 5.56 5.05
N GLY A 52 -3.72 5.50 6.24
CA GLY A 52 -3.31 4.59 7.30
C GLY A 52 -3.37 3.14 6.82
N TYR A 53 -4.50 2.69 6.28
CA TYR A 53 -4.63 1.34 5.71
C TYR A 53 -3.57 1.07 4.65
N PHE A 54 -3.37 2.00 3.71
CA PHE A 54 -2.38 1.82 2.66
C PHE A 54 -0.93 1.79 3.17
N THR A 55 -0.56 2.61 4.16
CA THR A 55 0.78 2.54 4.77
C THR A 55 1.04 1.17 5.40
N GLY A 56 0.01 0.52 5.95
CA GLY A 56 0.06 -0.86 6.42
C GLY A 56 0.35 -1.90 5.34
N VAL A 57 -0.29 -1.75 4.18
CA VAL A 57 -0.02 -2.58 3.00
C VAL A 57 1.42 -2.42 2.55
N MET A 58 1.90 -1.17 2.46
CA MET A 58 3.29 -0.85 2.10
C MET A 58 4.30 -1.39 3.11
N ASP A 59 4.00 -1.39 4.40
CA ASP A 59 4.84 -1.99 5.43
C ASP A 59 4.96 -3.51 5.26
N HIS A 60 3.89 -4.18 4.86
CA HIS A 60 3.94 -5.60 4.56
C HIS A 60 4.86 -5.88 3.37
N ILE A 61 4.66 -5.17 2.26
CA ILE A 61 5.49 -5.29 1.05
C ILE A 61 6.96 -5.01 1.37
N ALA A 62 7.26 -3.92 2.07
CA ALA A 62 8.62 -3.57 2.45
C ALA A 62 9.30 -4.68 3.27
N LYS A 63 8.55 -5.31 4.19
CA LYS A 63 9.06 -6.42 4.99
C LYS A 63 9.27 -7.69 4.17
N VAL A 64 8.32 -8.07 3.31
CA VAL A 64 8.38 -9.31 2.51
C VAL A 64 9.52 -9.26 1.50
N TYR A 65 9.68 -8.12 0.84
CA TYR A 65 10.69 -7.92 -0.20
C TYR A 65 12.00 -7.31 0.33
N GLN A 66 12.16 -7.19 1.66
CA GLN A 66 13.35 -6.62 2.33
C GLN A 66 13.80 -5.28 1.72
N LEU A 67 12.83 -4.41 1.43
CA LEU A 67 13.07 -3.15 0.73
C LEU A 67 13.90 -2.20 1.58
N SER A 68 14.87 -1.54 0.96
CA SER A 68 15.49 -0.35 1.56
C SER A 68 14.46 0.77 1.72
N GLU A 69 14.74 1.73 2.59
CA GLU A 69 13.88 2.91 2.74
C GLU A 69 13.71 3.67 1.41
N LYS A 70 14.79 3.74 0.61
CA LYS A 70 14.78 4.33 -0.73
C LYS A 70 13.83 3.59 -1.68
N ASP A 71 13.86 2.27 -1.69
CA ASP A 71 13.00 1.46 -2.55
C ASP A 71 11.54 1.53 -2.13
N ARG A 72 11.31 1.47 -0.82
CA ARG A 72 9.98 1.66 -0.23
C ARG A 72 9.40 3.01 -0.62
N LEU A 73 10.15 4.09 -0.47
CA LEU A 73 9.70 5.45 -0.84
C LEU A 73 9.44 5.57 -2.35
N LYS A 74 10.29 4.96 -3.19
CA LYS A 74 10.11 4.94 -4.65
C LYS A 74 8.81 4.24 -5.06
N ILE A 75 8.55 3.04 -4.53
CA ILE A 75 7.33 2.30 -4.81
C ILE A 75 6.12 3.08 -4.29
N TYR A 76 6.24 3.67 -3.10
CA TYR A 76 5.16 4.43 -2.50
C TYR A 76 4.79 5.67 -3.34
N LYS A 77 5.79 6.48 -3.71
CA LYS A 77 5.62 7.65 -4.58
C LYS A 77 4.95 7.26 -5.89
N LYS A 78 5.44 6.21 -6.56
CA LYS A 78 4.86 5.76 -7.83
C LYS A 78 3.40 5.34 -7.66
N TYR A 79 3.05 4.68 -6.56
CA TYR A 79 1.69 4.31 -6.26
C TYR A 79 0.78 5.53 -6.05
N LEU A 80 1.19 6.48 -5.21
CA LEU A 80 0.42 7.70 -4.96
C LEU A 80 0.25 8.52 -6.24
N SER A 81 1.33 8.69 -6.98
CA SER A 81 1.38 9.41 -8.26
C SER A 81 0.39 8.85 -9.27
N LYS A 82 0.41 7.53 -9.48
CA LYS A 82 -0.49 6.85 -10.42
C LYS A 82 -1.96 6.91 -10.00
N ASN A 83 -2.26 6.76 -8.72
CA ASN A 83 -3.63 6.49 -8.25
C ASN A 83 -4.35 7.71 -7.64
N PHE A 84 -3.62 8.77 -7.24
CA PHE A 84 -4.20 9.90 -6.48
C PHE A 84 -3.89 11.26 -7.06
N THR A 85 -2.82 11.41 -7.84
CA THR A 85 -2.36 12.74 -8.29
C THR A 85 -2.31 12.89 -9.79
N ASN A 86 -2.77 11.91 -10.57
CA ASN A 86 -2.64 11.90 -12.04
C ASN A 86 -1.20 12.18 -12.52
N ASN A 87 -0.22 11.69 -11.76
CA ASN A 87 1.22 11.93 -11.96
C ASN A 87 1.72 13.35 -11.70
N ASP A 88 0.96 14.18 -10.97
CA ASP A 88 1.45 15.46 -10.46
C ASP A 88 2.51 15.23 -9.37
N GLU A 89 3.73 15.74 -9.58
CA GLU A 89 4.87 15.52 -8.69
C GLU A 89 4.76 16.29 -7.37
N GLU A 90 4.30 17.54 -7.41
CA GLU A 90 4.17 18.40 -6.24
C GLU A 90 3.12 17.81 -5.28
N TYR A 91 1.95 17.48 -5.83
CA TYR A 91 0.88 16.88 -5.07
C TYR A 91 1.23 15.46 -4.59
N THR A 92 2.04 14.71 -5.35
CA THR A 92 2.55 13.41 -4.88
C THR A 92 3.42 13.59 -3.63
N GLN A 93 4.31 14.59 -3.64
CA GLN A 93 5.20 14.85 -2.52
C GLN A 93 4.41 15.30 -1.28
N GLU A 94 3.37 16.12 -1.45
CA GLU A 94 2.45 16.48 -0.37
C GLU A 94 1.75 15.26 0.23
N LEU A 95 1.21 14.36 -0.61
CA LEU A 95 0.53 13.15 -0.15
C LEU A 95 1.48 12.18 0.57
N VAL A 96 2.74 12.09 0.15
CA VAL A 96 3.76 11.32 0.86
C VAL A 96 3.94 11.86 2.28
N GLN A 97 4.13 13.18 2.42
CA GLN A 97 4.31 13.80 3.73
C GLN A 97 3.06 13.66 4.59
N PHE A 98 1.89 13.91 4.01
CA PHE A 98 0.61 13.76 4.69
C PHE A 98 0.42 12.34 5.23
N SER A 99 0.76 11.33 4.44
CA SER A 99 0.65 9.94 4.87
C SER A 99 1.65 9.55 5.95
N ALA A 100 2.86 10.13 5.94
CA ALA A 100 3.82 9.99 7.02
C ALA A 100 3.26 10.57 8.32
N ASN A 101 2.67 11.78 8.27
CA ASN A 101 2.05 12.42 9.43
C ASN A 101 0.84 11.62 9.95
N ILE A 102 -0.01 11.09 9.07
CA ILE A 102 -1.15 10.24 9.46
C ILE A 102 -0.68 9.04 10.26
N ARG A 103 0.40 8.40 9.83
CA ARG A 103 0.94 7.21 10.49
C ARG A 103 1.33 7.48 11.95
N GLU A 104 1.71 8.71 12.28
CA GLU A 104 2.08 9.10 13.65
C GLU A 104 0.86 9.34 14.55
N THR A 105 -0.35 9.32 14.00
CA THR A 105 -1.60 9.40 14.78
C THR A 105 -2.07 8.01 15.22
N ASP A 106 -2.80 7.95 16.34
CA ASP A 106 -3.39 6.70 16.85
C ASP A 106 -4.32 6.05 15.82
N GLU A 107 -5.12 6.86 15.14
CA GLU A 107 -6.06 6.41 14.11
C GLU A 107 -5.31 5.84 12.89
N GLY A 108 -4.31 6.55 12.39
CA GLY A 108 -3.48 6.08 11.29
C GLY A 108 -2.72 4.79 11.64
N CYS A 109 -2.18 4.68 12.86
CA CYS A 109 -1.55 3.46 13.37
C CYS A 109 -2.52 2.26 13.39
N HIS A 110 -3.75 2.48 13.88
CA HIS A 110 -4.79 1.45 13.90
C HIS A 110 -5.13 0.95 12.49
N TYR A 111 -5.33 1.86 11.54
CA TYR A 111 -5.62 1.47 10.17
C TYR A 111 -4.42 0.83 9.46
N ALA A 112 -3.18 1.26 9.75
CA ALA A 112 -1.98 0.61 9.26
C ALA A 112 -1.87 -0.84 9.70
N LEU A 113 -2.23 -1.16 10.94
CA LEU A 113 -2.30 -2.55 11.39
C LEU A 113 -3.32 -3.35 10.55
N ARG A 114 -4.50 -2.79 10.29
CA ARG A 114 -5.55 -3.44 9.49
C ARG A 114 -5.08 -3.70 8.06
N GLY A 115 -4.47 -2.71 7.39
CA GLY A 115 -3.95 -2.86 6.02
C GLY A 115 -2.86 -3.90 5.91
N LYS A 116 -1.93 -3.93 6.88
CA LYS A 116 -0.88 -4.95 6.95
C LYS A 116 -1.44 -6.37 7.08
N LEU A 117 -2.46 -6.55 7.92
CA LEU A 117 -3.13 -7.83 8.11
C LEU A 117 -3.91 -8.26 6.87
N ALA A 118 -4.57 -7.32 6.19
CA ALA A 118 -5.26 -7.57 4.94
C ALA A 118 -4.28 -8.06 3.86
N MET A 119 -3.17 -7.34 3.66
CA MET A 119 -2.16 -7.75 2.67
C MET A 119 -1.56 -9.12 2.99
N LYS A 120 -1.26 -9.38 4.27
CA LYS A 120 -0.78 -10.71 4.70
C LYS A 120 -1.77 -11.83 4.35
N LYS A 121 -3.07 -11.60 4.54
CA LYS A 121 -4.11 -12.58 4.20
C LYS A 121 -4.26 -12.76 2.70
N TRP A 122 -4.16 -11.68 1.94
CA TRP A 122 -4.20 -11.71 0.47
C TRP A 122 -3.08 -12.59 -0.09
N VAL A 123 -1.83 -12.32 0.32
CA VAL A 123 -0.64 -13.03 -0.15
C VAL A 123 -0.62 -14.49 0.29
N ALA A 124 -1.14 -14.81 1.48
CA ALA A 124 -1.26 -16.19 1.95
C ALA A 124 -2.20 -17.06 1.09
N GLY A 125 -3.07 -16.45 0.29
CA GLY A 125 -4.00 -17.15 -0.58
C GLY A 125 -5.14 -17.87 0.15
N GLY A 126 -5.77 -18.81 -0.55
CA GLY A 126 -6.91 -19.59 -0.04
C GLY A 126 -8.23 -18.82 0.05
N PRO A 127 -9.28 -19.43 0.63
CA PRO A 127 -10.62 -18.84 0.65
C PRO A 127 -10.66 -17.45 1.30
N MET A 128 -9.81 -17.19 2.29
CA MET A 128 -9.75 -15.93 3.02
C MET A 128 -9.11 -14.78 2.23
N ALA A 129 -8.28 -15.07 1.22
CA ALA A 129 -7.69 -14.04 0.37
C ALA A 129 -8.79 -13.28 -0.41
N ALA A 130 -9.85 -13.95 -0.85
CA ALA A 130 -10.98 -13.32 -1.53
C ALA A 130 -11.68 -12.23 -0.67
N TYR A 131 -11.57 -12.33 0.66
CA TYR A 131 -12.19 -11.39 1.61
C TYR A 131 -11.21 -10.35 2.15
N ALA A 132 -9.90 -10.51 1.96
CA ALA A 132 -8.91 -9.57 2.48
C ALA A 132 -9.09 -8.12 1.98
N PRO A 133 -9.43 -7.87 0.69
CA PRO A 133 -9.70 -6.52 0.19
C PRO A 133 -10.99 -5.90 0.77
N MET A 134 -11.92 -6.71 1.28
CA MET A 134 -13.17 -6.21 1.89
C MET A 134 -12.93 -5.50 3.23
N GLY A 135 -11.76 -5.68 3.86
CA GLY A 135 -11.41 -5.00 5.10
C GLY A 135 -11.49 -3.48 4.97
N LEU A 136 -10.98 -2.94 3.85
CA LEU A 136 -11.05 -1.52 3.55
C LEU A 136 -12.49 -1.06 3.28
N ILE A 137 -13.27 -1.86 2.56
CA ILE A 137 -14.68 -1.56 2.26
C ILE A 137 -15.53 -1.47 3.52
N LYS A 138 -15.36 -2.42 4.44
CA LYS A 138 -16.06 -2.40 5.72
C LYS A 138 -15.71 -1.15 6.51
N ILE A 139 -14.42 -0.85 6.58
CA ILE A 139 -13.89 0.35 7.22
C ILE A 139 -14.51 1.65 6.63
N LEU A 140 -14.76 1.70 5.33
CA LEU A 140 -15.30 2.88 4.65
C LEU A 140 -16.83 3.07 4.79
N ASN A 141 -17.54 1.99 5.14
CA ASN A 141 -19.00 1.96 5.30
C ASN A 141 -19.45 1.98 6.77
N ASP A 142 -18.55 1.67 7.71
CA ASP A 142 -18.74 1.83 9.16
C ASP A 142 -18.58 3.31 9.54
#